data_AF-A0A0J7Y4G3-F1
#
_entry.id   AF-A0A0J7Y4G3-F1
#
_cell.length_a   1.000
_cell.length_b   1.000
_cell.length_c   1.000
_cell.angle_alpha   90.00
_cell.angle_beta   90.00
_cell.angle_gamma   90.00
#
_symmetry.space_group_name_H-M   'P 1'
#
loop_
_entity.id
_entity.type
_entity.pdbx_description
1 polymer ?
#
loop_
_entity_poly.entity_id
_entity_poly.type
_entity_poly.pdbx_seq_one_letter_code
_entity_poly.pdbx_strand_id
1 'polypeptide(L)'
;MFLNPLLTPTAKLEIDFSQIADLLGKGNKFTDRSFLKGVRLLRPGFAGVFTPGKGFETRRSGEPIFTARGEPSRADYIRSVSELVNNFDTLSKMPGLQDQPIRISLTGGEDSRLVLAAALESSVADRIETFTYGFADNPDIAAAEMVAQKAGVPHVKNIHTPPTSVSERPLDKIWDDLRRHAFRFEGAPGAWDGGAATATQVRLDLVGYFDSYFKRVRPSNALIDVVSRDVARAFMKEPQQDFDPMGILQPSAIAADEAFCDNWLETVLDEGAELNDIPELFYFDFRLPWWGGAMAANVGSLCRIAPLASKFASRTGLKQSLVDRRERKFIFEAMLTLRPDLLELPYLNKKWPDHFQARSARVKLPGTELRLPTPKHPSAPSWHITLAKRGGSHIRDYIRSHDFSGLEEMVDIDRLMLFLEDASRVNNTPIVRTIVNLCEILVLAAGDQVRSPDKIANSRINAPDLITNIPNFSDTPMTIPVEVRTPGLQARNFDIAFPKEKLRNVRIDPASKPSNLVLHSMMLRRQDGTVAALELAKLQTNGELAMVARPDGGVDLRASGQDPHIYLPKGTDLSDIAGCTFKLSLPPSGGNLEIFFDYGNGFTREGMVGIAY
;
A
#
# COMPACT_ATOMS: atom_id res chain seq x y z
N MET A 1 15.43 -13.45 -8.03
CA MET A 1 16.07 -12.63 -9.08
C MET A 1 15.09 -11.58 -9.66
N PHE A 2 14.43 -10.76 -8.83
CA PHE A 2 13.36 -9.85 -9.31
C PHE A 2 13.53 -8.36 -8.94
N LEU A 3 14.57 -7.97 -8.19
CA LEU A 3 14.83 -6.57 -7.82
C LEU A 3 16.14 -5.99 -8.39
N ASN A 4 17.00 -6.82 -8.99
CA ASN A 4 18.32 -6.40 -9.48
C ASN A 4 18.32 -5.34 -10.61
N PRO A 5 17.29 -5.21 -11.48
CA PRO A 5 17.24 -4.13 -12.46
C PRO A 5 16.77 -2.77 -11.91
N LEU A 6 16.33 -2.71 -10.65
CA LEU A 6 15.80 -1.47 -10.04
C LEU A 6 16.85 -0.67 -9.25
N LEU A 7 18.05 -1.23 -9.13
CA LEU A 7 19.14 -0.66 -8.39
C LEU A 7 20.06 0.09 -9.35
N THR A 8 20.27 1.38 -9.08
CA THR A 8 21.35 2.15 -9.72
C THR A 8 22.70 1.46 -9.48
N PRO A 9 23.79 1.85 -10.17
CA PRO A 9 25.14 1.41 -9.84
C PRO A 9 25.55 1.64 -8.37
N THR A 10 24.80 2.47 -7.64
CA THR A 10 24.95 2.78 -6.21
C THR A 10 23.96 2.06 -5.30
N ALA A 11 23.21 1.07 -5.80
CA ALA A 11 22.17 0.33 -5.07
C ALA A 11 21.01 1.17 -4.52
N LYS A 12 20.73 2.33 -5.13
CA LYS A 12 19.56 3.16 -4.80
C LYS A 12 18.40 2.83 -5.73
N LEU A 13 17.19 2.83 -5.18
CA LEU A 13 15.96 2.79 -5.95
C LEU A 13 15.75 4.15 -6.62
N GLU A 14 15.57 4.16 -7.94
CA GLU A 14 15.28 5.40 -8.65
C GLU A 14 13.78 5.72 -8.53
N ILE A 15 13.48 6.93 -8.07
CA ILE A 15 12.11 7.44 -7.96
C ILE A 15 11.65 7.91 -9.33
N ASP A 16 10.42 7.59 -9.69
CA ASP A 16 9.77 8.16 -10.86
C ASP A 16 8.83 9.28 -10.44
N PHE A 17 9.39 10.49 -10.36
CA PHE A 17 8.63 11.68 -9.98
C PHE A 17 7.48 11.96 -10.95
N SER A 18 7.63 11.65 -12.25
CA SER A 18 6.54 11.83 -13.21
C SER A 18 5.33 10.92 -12.93
N GLN A 19 5.55 9.78 -12.27
CA GLN A 19 4.52 8.78 -11.98
C GLN A 19 3.70 9.03 -10.71
N ILE A 20 4.17 9.93 -9.84
CA ILE A 20 3.50 10.32 -8.59
C ILE A 20 2.87 11.72 -8.66
N ALA A 21 2.90 12.35 -9.84
CA ALA A 21 2.26 13.64 -10.08
C ALA A 21 0.74 13.60 -9.87
N ASP A 22 0.09 12.44 -10.03
CA ASP A 22 -1.33 12.25 -9.72
C ASP A 22 -1.62 12.41 -8.22
N LEU A 23 -0.71 11.93 -7.35
CA LEU A 23 -0.79 12.09 -5.91
C LEU A 23 -0.78 13.58 -5.50
N LEU A 24 0.02 14.41 -6.17
CA LEU A 24 0.05 15.87 -5.94
C LEU A 24 -1.13 16.59 -6.61
N GLY A 25 -1.35 16.33 -7.89
CA GLY A 25 -2.31 17.05 -8.72
C GLY A 25 -3.76 16.68 -8.39
N LYS A 26 -4.05 15.38 -8.27
CA LYS A 26 -5.41 14.83 -8.04
C LYS A 26 -5.67 14.50 -6.57
N GLY A 27 -4.64 14.57 -5.72
CA GLY A 27 -4.73 14.33 -4.29
C GLY A 27 -4.70 12.85 -3.88
N ASN A 28 -4.65 11.94 -4.85
CA ASN A 28 -4.63 10.48 -4.66
C ASN A 28 -4.09 9.80 -5.92
N LYS A 29 -3.74 8.51 -5.81
CA LYS A 29 -3.27 7.73 -6.96
C LYS A 29 -4.40 7.36 -7.92
N PHE A 30 -4.21 7.64 -9.20
CA PHE A 30 -5.16 7.37 -10.29
C PHE A 30 -4.51 6.64 -11.47
N THR A 31 -3.41 5.93 -11.24
CA THR A 31 -2.68 5.19 -12.27
C THR A 31 -2.18 3.83 -11.75
N ASP A 32 -1.76 2.95 -12.66
CA ASP A 32 -1.12 1.67 -12.35
C ASP A 32 0.41 1.77 -12.25
N ARG A 33 0.92 3.00 -12.19
CA ARG A 33 2.34 3.36 -12.17
C ARG A 33 2.87 3.30 -10.74
N SER A 34 4.13 2.96 -10.49
CA SER A 34 4.70 2.96 -9.13
C SER A 34 5.46 4.26 -8.85
N PHE A 35 5.75 4.58 -7.59
CA PHE A 35 6.73 5.63 -7.28
C PHE A 35 8.16 5.21 -7.64
N LEU A 36 8.39 3.91 -7.85
CA LEU A 36 9.66 3.34 -8.28
C LEU A 36 9.74 3.27 -9.81
N LYS A 37 10.82 3.81 -10.37
CA LYS A 37 11.07 3.78 -11.81
C LYS A 37 11.19 2.34 -12.32
N GLY A 38 10.52 2.05 -13.42
CA GLY A 38 10.48 0.71 -14.02
C GLY A 38 9.58 -0.29 -13.29
N VAL A 39 8.95 0.09 -12.18
CA VAL A 39 7.97 -0.76 -11.47
C VAL A 39 6.56 -0.33 -11.86
N ARG A 40 5.69 -1.32 -12.11
CA ARG A 40 4.27 -1.09 -12.36
C ARG A 40 3.44 -1.92 -11.39
N LEU A 41 2.34 -1.33 -10.92
CA LEU A 41 1.32 -2.03 -10.17
C LEU A 41 0.48 -2.85 -11.15
N LEU A 42 0.21 -4.11 -10.82
CA LEU A 42 -0.73 -4.90 -11.62
C LEU A 42 -2.13 -4.32 -11.44
N ARG A 43 -2.75 -3.90 -12.55
CA ARG A 43 -4.11 -3.36 -12.53
C ARG A 43 -5.08 -4.34 -11.85
N PRO A 44 -5.96 -3.87 -10.95
CA PRO A 44 -7.01 -4.68 -10.35
C PRO A 44 -7.88 -5.35 -11.41
N GLY A 45 -8.21 -6.62 -11.21
CA GLY A 45 -8.96 -7.39 -12.22
C GLY A 45 -8.15 -7.75 -13.47
N PHE A 46 -6.81 -7.73 -13.39
CA PHE A 46 -5.91 -8.30 -14.38
C PHE A 46 -5.09 -9.42 -13.78
N ALA A 47 -4.70 -10.38 -14.63
CA ALA A 47 -3.72 -11.40 -14.33
C ALA A 47 -2.43 -11.10 -15.10
N GLY A 48 -1.30 -11.15 -14.39
CA GLY A 48 0.03 -11.10 -14.99
C GLY A 48 0.56 -12.52 -15.26
N VAL A 49 1.15 -12.74 -16.43
CA VAL A 49 1.84 -13.97 -16.78
C VAL A 49 3.26 -13.63 -17.18
N PHE A 50 4.23 -14.11 -16.39
CA PHE A 50 5.64 -14.03 -16.75
C PHE A 50 6.06 -15.32 -17.44
N THR A 51 6.59 -15.21 -18.64
CA THR A 51 7.14 -16.35 -19.38
C THR A 51 8.64 -16.11 -19.65
N PRO A 52 9.55 -16.99 -19.16
CA PRO A 52 10.97 -16.87 -19.45
C PRO A 52 11.24 -16.75 -20.96
N GLY A 53 11.99 -15.74 -21.37
CA GLY A 53 12.31 -15.46 -22.78
C GLY A 53 11.23 -14.75 -23.60
N LYS A 54 9.98 -14.66 -23.12
CA LYS A 54 8.89 -13.89 -23.79
C LYS A 54 8.51 -12.61 -23.05
N GLY A 55 8.86 -12.50 -21.77
CA GLY A 55 8.60 -11.31 -20.95
C GLY A 55 7.34 -11.42 -20.10
N PHE A 56 6.80 -10.27 -19.71
CA PHE A 56 5.63 -10.14 -18.85
C PHE A 56 4.44 -9.64 -19.67
N GLU A 57 3.35 -10.41 -19.65
CA GLU A 57 2.09 -10.06 -20.31
C GLU A 57 0.99 -9.90 -19.26
N THR A 58 0.12 -8.90 -19.45
CA THR A 58 -1.07 -8.72 -18.62
C THR A 58 -2.32 -8.99 -19.45
N ARG A 59 -3.32 -9.59 -18.81
CA ARG A 59 -4.64 -9.82 -19.42
C ARG A 59 -5.74 -9.57 -18.40
N ARG A 60 -6.87 -9.01 -18.83
CA ARG A 60 -8.03 -8.81 -17.95
C ARG A 60 -8.53 -10.17 -17.45
N SER A 61 -8.75 -10.29 -16.14
CA SER A 61 -9.30 -11.48 -15.51
C SER A 61 -10.82 -11.39 -15.50
N GLY A 62 -11.46 -12.02 -16.49
CA GLY A 62 -12.92 -12.08 -16.63
C GLY A 62 -13.53 -10.91 -17.40
N GLU A 63 -14.86 -10.95 -17.54
CA GLU A 63 -15.59 -9.91 -18.28
C GLU A 63 -15.65 -8.57 -17.54
N PRO A 64 -15.53 -7.43 -18.25
CA PRO A 64 -15.76 -6.11 -17.68
C PRO A 64 -17.18 -5.96 -17.09
N ILE A 65 -17.35 -5.02 -16.15
CA ILE A 65 -18.63 -4.77 -15.48
C ILE A 65 -19.60 -3.90 -16.30
N PHE A 66 -19.11 -3.22 -17.33
CA PHE A 66 -19.89 -2.30 -18.17
C PHE A 66 -20.42 -2.94 -19.46
N THR A 67 -20.18 -4.24 -19.69
CA THR A 67 -20.66 -4.92 -20.91
C THR A 67 -22.17 -5.23 -20.90
N ALA A 68 -22.86 -5.05 -19.77
CA ALA A 68 -24.29 -5.28 -19.65
C ALA A 68 -25.08 -4.00 -19.97
N ARG A 69 -25.88 -4.01 -21.04
CA ARG A 69 -26.66 -2.85 -21.52
C ARG A 69 -28.17 -3.07 -21.44
N GLY A 70 -28.95 -1.97 -21.40
CA GLY A 70 -30.43 -1.94 -21.37
C GLY A 70 -31.02 -1.93 -19.96
N GLU A 71 -32.34 -1.89 -19.77
CA GLU A 71 -32.89 -1.88 -18.41
C GLU A 71 -32.64 -3.21 -17.66
N PRO A 72 -32.24 -3.20 -16.37
CA PRO A 72 -32.11 -4.42 -15.60
C PRO A 72 -33.47 -5.13 -15.46
N SER A 73 -33.46 -6.44 -15.75
CA SER A 73 -34.62 -7.29 -15.55
C SER A 73 -34.82 -7.59 -14.06
N ARG A 74 -36.02 -8.07 -13.69
CA ARG A 74 -36.27 -8.57 -12.33
C ARG A 74 -35.28 -9.68 -11.93
N ALA A 75 -34.87 -10.53 -12.87
CA ALA A 75 -33.89 -11.57 -12.63
C ALA A 75 -32.50 -11.01 -12.30
N ASP A 76 -32.10 -9.89 -12.92
CA ASP A 76 -30.83 -9.20 -12.63
C ASP A 76 -30.80 -8.71 -11.17
N TYR A 77 -31.91 -8.09 -10.70
CA TYR A 77 -32.04 -7.67 -9.30
C TYR A 77 -32.01 -8.84 -8.33
N ILE A 78 -32.81 -9.90 -8.58
CA ILE A 78 -32.83 -11.08 -7.73
C ILE A 78 -31.43 -11.67 -7.60
N ARG A 79 -30.73 -11.88 -8.73
CA ARG A 79 -29.36 -12.40 -8.72
C ARG A 79 -28.40 -11.51 -7.93
N SER A 80 -28.49 -10.20 -8.10
CA SER A 80 -27.64 -9.24 -7.40
C SER A 80 -27.88 -9.25 -5.89
N VAL A 81 -29.14 -9.25 -5.48
CA VAL A 81 -29.55 -9.32 -4.07
C VAL A 81 -29.14 -10.65 -3.44
N SER A 82 -29.38 -11.77 -4.13
CA SER A 82 -28.96 -13.09 -3.67
C SER A 82 -27.45 -13.18 -3.51
N GLU A 83 -26.65 -12.59 -4.40
CA GLU A 83 -25.20 -12.53 -4.24
C GLU A 83 -24.79 -11.70 -3.01
N LEU A 84 -25.44 -10.56 -2.78
CA LEU A 84 -25.16 -9.72 -1.62
C LEU A 84 -25.40 -10.50 -0.31
N VAL A 85 -26.50 -11.25 -0.21
CA VAL A 85 -26.79 -12.13 0.93
C VAL A 85 -25.78 -13.27 1.04
N ASN A 86 -25.50 -13.96 -0.08
CA ASN A 86 -24.56 -15.08 -0.11
C ASN A 86 -23.13 -14.66 0.31
N ASN A 87 -22.71 -13.43 0.01
CA ASN A 87 -21.43 -12.90 0.51
C ASN A 87 -21.37 -12.92 2.04
N PHE A 88 -22.47 -12.62 2.75
CA PHE A 88 -22.51 -12.76 4.22
C PHE A 88 -22.56 -14.22 4.67
N ASP A 89 -23.26 -15.09 3.93
CA ASP A 89 -23.27 -16.52 4.23
C ASP A 89 -21.87 -17.14 4.20
N THR A 90 -20.97 -16.63 3.35
CA THR A 90 -19.57 -17.09 3.35
C THR A 90 -18.82 -16.77 4.64
N LEU A 91 -19.22 -15.73 5.38
CA LEU A 91 -18.61 -15.37 6.66
C LEU A 91 -18.86 -16.43 7.74
N SER A 92 -19.99 -17.15 7.66
CA SER A 92 -20.28 -18.28 8.57
C SER A 92 -19.23 -19.39 8.47
N LYS A 93 -18.54 -19.50 7.32
CA LYS A 93 -17.56 -20.54 7.01
C LYS A 93 -16.12 -20.12 7.30
N MET A 94 -15.89 -18.86 7.69
CA MET A 94 -14.55 -18.35 7.94
C MET A 94 -14.00 -18.87 9.28
N PRO A 95 -12.86 -19.60 9.29
CA PRO A 95 -12.25 -20.08 10.52
C PRO A 95 -11.87 -18.95 11.48
N GLY A 96 -12.18 -19.12 12.77
CA GLY A 96 -11.86 -18.14 13.81
C GLY A 96 -12.91 -17.04 13.99
N LEU A 97 -13.96 -17.03 13.15
CA LEU A 97 -15.07 -16.09 13.29
C LEU A 97 -16.33 -16.72 13.86
N GLN A 98 -16.43 -18.05 14.03
CA GLN A 98 -17.69 -18.74 14.34
C GLN A 98 -18.44 -18.17 15.56
N ASP A 99 -17.71 -17.81 16.61
CA ASP A 99 -18.28 -17.34 17.88
C ASP A 99 -18.14 -15.82 18.08
N GLN A 100 -17.72 -15.08 17.05
CA GLN A 100 -17.52 -13.63 17.14
C GLN A 100 -18.72 -12.86 16.57
N PRO A 101 -19.09 -11.71 17.18
CA PRO A 101 -20.06 -10.81 16.58
C PRO A 101 -19.53 -10.27 15.27
N ILE A 102 -20.41 -10.17 14.29
CA ILE A 102 -20.13 -9.63 12.97
C ILE A 102 -20.52 -8.15 12.99
N ARG A 103 -19.51 -7.28 12.92
CA ARG A 103 -19.69 -5.86 13.19
C ARG A 103 -19.92 -5.08 11.90
N ILE A 104 -21.01 -4.31 11.82
CA ILE A 104 -21.35 -3.48 10.66
C ILE A 104 -21.25 -2.00 11.04
N SER A 105 -20.43 -1.24 10.32
CA SER A 105 -20.39 0.22 10.42
C SER A 105 -21.68 0.82 9.88
N LEU A 106 -22.42 1.53 10.73
CA LEU A 106 -23.73 2.09 10.42
C LEU A 106 -23.68 3.63 10.51
N THR A 107 -24.18 4.33 9.51
CA THR A 107 -24.27 5.81 9.50
C THR A 107 -25.71 6.32 9.32
N GLY A 108 -26.66 5.40 9.14
CA GLY A 108 -28.02 5.73 8.76
C GLY A 108 -28.20 6.06 7.26
N GLY A 109 -27.12 6.10 6.47
CA GLY A 109 -27.16 6.30 5.02
C GLY A 109 -27.58 5.05 4.24
N GLU A 110 -27.97 5.24 2.97
CA GLU A 110 -28.47 4.22 2.04
C GLU A 110 -27.57 2.98 1.97
N ASP A 111 -26.25 3.19 1.80
CA ASP A 111 -25.27 2.13 1.61
C ASP A 111 -25.17 1.24 2.86
N SER A 112 -25.05 1.87 4.03
CA SER A 112 -24.96 1.15 5.30
C SER A 112 -26.26 0.41 5.66
N ARG A 113 -27.43 0.94 5.26
CA ARG A 113 -28.72 0.26 5.42
C ARG A 113 -28.82 -0.97 4.51
N LEU A 114 -28.34 -0.88 3.27
CA LEU A 114 -28.33 -2.02 2.35
C LEU A 114 -27.43 -3.15 2.85
N VAL A 115 -26.25 -2.82 3.37
CA VAL A 115 -25.34 -3.80 4.01
C VAL A 115 -26.03 -4.47 5.19
N LEU A 116 -26.66 -3.69 6.08
CA LEU A 116 -27.41 -4.25 7.22
C LEU A 116 -28.58 -5.13 6.75
N ALA A 117 -29.34 -4.70 5.75
CA ALA A 117 -30.46 -5.45 5.21
C ALA A 117 -30.02 -6.80 4.64
N ALA A 118 -28.95 -6.82 3.83
CA ALA A 118 -28.41 -8.06 3.27
C ALA A 118 -27.86 -9.00 4.36
N ALA A 119 -27.23 -8.44 5.41
CA ALA A 119 -26.74 -9.22 6.54
C ALA A 119 -27.87 -9.89 7.34
N LEU A 120 -28.99 -9.19 7.53
CA LEU A 120 -30.13 -9.71 8.28
C LEU A 120 -30.95 -10.77 7.53
N GLU A 121 -30.81 -10.84 6.21
CA GLU A 121 -31.39 -11.90 5.38
C GLU A 121 -30.43 -13.09 5.18
N SER A 122 -29.28 -13.10 5.86
CA SER A 122 -28.25 -14.15 5.75
C SER A 122 -28.24 -15.10 6.97
N SER A 123 -27.51 -16.20 6.85
CA SER A 123 -27.28 -17.20 7.90
C SER A 123 -26.52 -16.69 9.13
N VAL A 124 -26.02 -15.45 9.11
CA VAL A 124 -25.29 -14.84 10.23
C VAL A 124 -26.07 -13.72 10.92
N ALA A 125 -27.38 -13.58 10.62
CA ALA A 125 -28.24 -12.51 11.12
C ALA A 125 -28.25 -12.40 12.66
N ASP A 126 -28.21 -13.52 13.37
CA ASP A 126 -28.20 -13.63 14.83
C ASP A 126 -26.90 -13.14 15.49
N ARG A 127 -25.85 -12.95 14.68
CA ARG A 127 -24.52 -12.52 15.12
C ARG A 127 -24.22 -11.06 14.77
N ILE A 128 -25.15 -10.36 14.13
CA ILE A 128 -24.93 -8.98 13.67
C ILE A 128 -24.93 -8.01 14.85
N GLU A 129 -23.86 -7.24 14.96
CA GLU A 129 -23.76 -6.05 15.80
C GLU A 129 -23.49 -4.84 14.90
N THR A 130 -24.12 -3.71 15.18
CA THR A 130 -23.85 -2.45 14.46
C THR A 130 -23.03 -1.50 15.31
N PHE A 131 -22.25 -0.62 14.68
CA PHE A 131 -21.52 0.42 15.41
C PHE A 131 -21.42 1.72 14.60
N THR A 132 -21.22 2.82 15.31
CA THR A 132 -20.91 4.14 14.73
C THR A 132 -19.80 4.81 15.53
N TYR A 133 -18.89 5.50 14.85
CA TYR A 133 -17.84 6.32 15.47
C TYR A 133 -18.18 7.80 15.32
N GLY A 134 -17.93 8.59 16.37
CA GLY A 134 -18.09 10.03 16.30
C GLY A 134 -18.15 10.70 17.66
N PHE A 135 -18.35 12.01 17.66
CA PHE A 135 -18.71 12.75 18.86
C PHE A 135 -20.18 12.52 19.21
N ALA A 136 -20.54 12.70 20.49
CA ALA A 136 -21.90 12.43 20.98
C ALA A 136 -23.00 13.22 20.24
N ASP A 137 -22.66 14.38 19.67
CA ASP A 137 -23.55 15.26 18.91
C ASP A 137 -23.50 15.00 17.39
N ASN A 138 -22.77 14.00 16.91
CA ASN A 138 -22.72 13.66 15.48
C ASN A 138 -24.10 13.13 15.01
N PRO A 139 -24.73 13.77 14.00
CA PRO A 139 -26.03 13.33 13.49
C PRO A 139 -26.05 11.90 12.95
N ASP A 140 -24.92 11.37 12.48
CA ASP A 140 -24.82 9.98 12.02
C ASP A 140 -25.04 8.97 13.16
N ILE A 141 -24.68 9.31 14.40
CA ILE A 141 -24.93 8.44 15.56
C ILE A 141 -26.43 8.30 15.81
N ALA A 142 -27.16 9.42 15.83
CA ALA A 142 -28.60 9.40 16.04
C ALA A 142 -29.33 8.68 14.88
N ALA A 143 -28.92 8.93 13.64
CA ALA A 143 -29.50 8.27 12.48
C ALA A 143 -29.22 6.75 12.48
N ALA A 144 -28.00 6.33 12.84
CA ALA A 144 -27.64 4.92 12.96
C ALA A 144 -28.41 4.21 14.09
N GLU A 145 -28.57 4.86 15.25
CA GLU A 145 -29.33 4.32 16.38
C GLU A 145 -30.80 4.07 15.99
N MET A 146 -31.44 5.00 15.28
CA MET A 146 -32.81 4.80 14.76
C MET A 146 -32.91 3.59 13.82
N VAL A 147 -31.93 3.41 12.93
CA VAL A 147 -31.90 2.28 12.00
C VAL A 147 -31.68 0.96 12.75
N ALA A 148 -30.71 0.91 13.67
CA ALA A 148 -30.43 -0.29 14.44
C ALA A 148 -31.63 -0.71 15.31
N GLN A 149 -32.31 0.26 15.93
CA GLN A 149 -33.53 0.01 16.71
C GLN A 149 -34.65 -0.57 15.84
N LYS A 150 -34.91 0.00 14.66
CA LYS A 150 -35.91 -0.53 13.71
C LYS A 150 -35.51 -1.91 13.20
N ALA A 151 -34.21 -2.14 12.98
CA ALA A 151 -33.68 -3.41 12.53
C ALA A 151 -33.70 -4.51 13.61
N GLY A 152 -33.82 -4.14 14.89
CA GLY A 152 -33.80 -5.07 16.02
C GLY A 152 -32.41 -5.61 16.35
N VAL A 153 -31.34 -4.85 16.06
CA VAL A 153 -29.95 -5.29 16.25
C VAL A 153 -29.24 -4.50 17.36
N PRO A 154 -28.27 -5.11 18.08
CA PRO A 154 -27.38 -4.38 18.98
C PRO A 154 -26.65 -3.23 18.27
N HIS A 155 -26.50 -2.11 18.97
CA HIS A 155 -25.80 -0.93 18.46
C HIS A 155 -24.78 -0.38 19.45
N VAL A 156 -23.52 -0.30 19.03
CA VAL A 156 -22.40 0.21 19.81
C VAL A 156 -22.04 1.63 19.35
N LYS A 157 -22.22 2.60 20.25
CA LYS A 157 -21.83 4.00 20.02
C LYS A 157 -20.41 4.21 20.51
N ASN A 158 -19.44 4.23 19.59
CA ASN A 158 -18.05 4.54 19.90
C ASN A 158 -17.86 6.05 19.98
N ILE A 159 -18.30 6.63 21.11
CA ILE A 159 -18.27 8.07 21.34
C ILE A 159 -16.86 8.51 21.72
N HIS A 160 -16.30 9.41 20.94
CA HIS A 160 -15.09 10.14 21.32
C HIS A 160 -15.48 11.40 22.12
N THR A 161 -14.69 11.73 23.15
CA THR A 161 -14.84 13.01 23.83
C THR A 161 -14.32 14.10 22.88
N PRO A 162 -15.14 15.11 22.52
CA PRO A 162 -14.65 16.23 21.74
C PRO A 162 -13.53 16.94 22.50
N PRO A 163 -12.48 17.41 21.80
CA PRO A 163 -11.41 18.13 22.46
C PRO A 163 -11.95 19.37 23.17
N THR A 164 -11.59 19.56 24.45
CA THR A 164 -12.02 20.72 25.26
C THR A 164 -11.31 22.01 24.89
N SER A 165 -10.17 21.90 24.22
CA SER A 165 -9.42 23.00 23.62
C SER A 165 -8.75 22.53 22.34
N VAL A 166 -8.35 23.49 21.50
CA VAL A 166 -7.50 23.24 20.34
C VAL A 166 -6.12 22.78 20.84
N SER A 167 -5.95 21.48 21.09
CA SER A 167 -4.64 20.89 21.34
C SER A 167 -4.00 20.57 20.00
N GLU A 168 -3.00 21.35 19.61
CA GLU A 168 -2.26 21.09 18.37
C GLU A 168 -1.36 19.87 18.53
N ARG A 169 -1.33 19.05 17.48
CA ARG A 169 -0.43 17.91 17.43
C ARG A 169 1.00 18.39 17.15
N PRO A 170 2.01 17.96 17.94
CA PRO A 170 3.41 18.30 17.68
C PRO A 170 3.87 17.87 16.28
N LEU A 171 4.66 18.71 15.59
CA LEU A 171 5.11 18.48 14.21
C LEU A 171 5.96 17.21 14.07
N ASP A 172 6.81 16.90 15.05
CA ASP A 172 7.58 15.65 15.11
C ASP A 172 6.67 14.42 15.07
N LYS A 173 5.56 14.45 15.82
CA LYS A 173 4.56 13.38 15.82
C LYS A 173 3.74 13.30 14.54
N ILE A 174 3.61 14.40 13.80
CA ILE A 174 2.99 14.38 12.47
C ILE A 174 3.95 13.72 11.47
N TRP A 175 5.24 14.06 11.53
CA TRP A 175 6.26 13.46 10.67
C TRP A 175 6.44 11.97 10.91
N ASP A 176 6.47 11.54 12.17
CA ASP A 176 6.50 10.11 12.52
C ASP A 176 5.33 9.33 11.90
N ASP A 177 4.13 9.93 11.89
CA ASP A 177 2.95 9.32 11.27
C ASP A 177 3.03 9.29 9.76
N LEU A 178 3.53 10.35 9.13
CA LEU A 178 3.73 10.39 7.68
C LEU A 178 4.71 9.31 7.22
N ARG A 179 5.82 9.12 7.95
CA ARG A 179 6.78 8.03 7.68
C ARG A 179 6.14 6.66 7.80
N ARG A 180 5.31 6.44 8.82
CA ARG A 180 4.56 5.19 8.94
C ARG A 180 3.57 5.02 7.78
N HIS A 181 2.85 6.08 7.42
CA HIS A 181 1.84 6.03 6.36
C HIS A 181 2.45 5.70 5.00
N ALA A 182 3.43 6.52 4.58
CA ALA A 182 4.08 6.47 3.28
C ALA A 182 4.49 5.05 2.92
N PHE A 183 5.21 4.38 3.82
CA PHE A 183 5.72 3.03 3.59
C PHE A 183 4.72 1.92 3.87
N ARG A 184 3.75 2.16 4.75
CA ARG A 184 2.65 1.21 4.99
C ARG A 184 1.78 1.03 3.75
N PHE A 185 1.64 2.07 2.94
CA PHE A 185 0.78 2.03 1.77
C PHE A 185 1.50 2.28 0.44
N GLU A 186 2.84 2.39 0.46
CA GLU A 186 3.69 2.54 -0.72
C GLU A 186 3.23 3.69 -1.65
N GLY A 187 2.71 4.78 -1.07
CA GLY A 187 2.19 5.94 -1.80
C GLY A 187 0.93 5.66 -2.64
N ALA A 188 0.15 4.63 -2.31
CA ALA A 188 -1.11 4.32 -3.01
C ALA A 188 -2.27 5.27 -2.59
N PRO A 189 -2.74 5.30 -1.33
CA PRO A 189 -3.56 6.39 -0.83
C PRO A 189 -2.67 7.60 -0.49
N GLY A 190 -3.19 8.82 -0.67
CA GLY A 190 -2.51 10.01 -0.16
C GLY A 190 -2.58 10.09 1.36
N ALA A 191 -1.53 10.62 1.98
CA ALA A 191 -1.41 10.76 3.43
C ALA A 191 -2.53 11.57 4.09
N TRP A 192 -3.30 12.35 3.34
CA TRP A 192 -4.54 12.96 3.81
C TRP A 192 -5.56 11.94 4.35
N ASP A 193 -5.66 10.77 3.71
CA ASP A 193 -6.56 9.69 4.11
C ASP A 193 -5.90 8.78 5.18
N GLY A 194 -4.66 9.10 5.56
CA GLY A 194 -3.80 8.34 6.45
C GLY A 194 -3.95 8.66 7.92
N GLY A 195 -4.27 7.65 8.73
CA GLY A 195 -4.15 7.70 10.19
C GLY A 195 -3.20 6.62 10.69
N ALA A 196 -2.21 6.96 11.52
CA ALA A 196 -1.28 6.00 12.12
C ALA A 196 -1.90 5.12 13.21
N ALA A 197 -3.21 4.86 13.15
CA ALA A 197 -3.84 3.92 14.07
C ALA A 197 -3.40 2.50 13.70
N THR A 198 -2.59 1.90 14.56
CA THR A 198 -2.40 0.45 14.64
C THR A 198 -3.64 -0.11 15.33
N ALA A 199 -4.39 -0.99 14.67
CA ALA A 199 -5.43 -1.71 15.38
C ALA A 199 -4.75 -2.61 16.43
N THR A 200 -5.26 -2.58 17.66
CA THR A 200 -4.68 -3.29 18.81
C THR A 200 -5.25 -4.70 18.98
N GLN A 201 -6.25 -5.07 18.17
CA GLN A 201 -6.97 -6.34 18.24
C GLN A 201 -7.36 -6.79 16.85
N VAL A 202 -7.27 -8.10 16.59
CA VAL A 202 -7.78 -8.74 15.37
C VAL A 202 -9.30 -8.64 15.35
N ARG A 203 -9.89 -7.92 14.39
CA ARG A 203 -11.35 -7.83 14.22
C ARG A 203 -11.77 -7.76 12.74
N LEU A 204 -13.00 -8.18 12.48
CA LEU A 204 -13.68 -8.03 11.19
C LEU A 204 -14.73 -6.92 11.31
N ASP A 205 -14.55 -5.84 10.55
CA ASP A 205 -15.55 -4.77 10.41
C ASP A 205 -16.09 -4.78 8.97
N LEU A 206 -17.42 -4.84 8.82
CA LEU A 206 -18.09 -4.69 7.53
C LEU A 206 -18.53 -3.25 7.33
N VAL A 207 -18.31 -2.76 6.13
CA VAL A 207 -18.53 -1.36 5.78
C VAL A 207 -19.38 -1.25 4.53
N GLY A 208 -20.21 -0.20 4.45
CA GLY A 208 -20.91 0.19 3.22
C GLY A 208 -20.01 0.81 2.15
N TYR A 209 -18.69 0.62 2.24
CA TYR A 209 -17.74 1.21 1.29
C TYR A 209 -17.69 0.46 -0.02
N PHE A 210 -18.53 0.88 -0.94
CA PHE A 210 -18.43 0.69 -2.37
C PHE A 210 -19.55 1.58 -2.85
N ASP A 211 -19.33 2.51 -3.77
CA ASP A 211 -20.19 3.67 -4.06
C ASP A 211 -21.57 3.35 -4.69
N SER A 212 -22.09 2.15 -4.39
CA SER A 212 -23.44 1.58 -4.48
C SER A 212 -24.11 1.72 -5.84
N TYR A 213 -23.24 1.87 -6.84
CA TYR A 213 -23.33 1.52 -8.25
C TYR A 213 -24.08 2.47 -9.20
N PHE A 214 -23.74 3.73 -9.43
CA PHE A 214 -22.60 4.55 -9.07
C PHE A 214 -23.09 5.99 -9.34
N LYS A 215 -22.96 6.84 -8.32
CA LYS A 215 -23.30 8.26 -8.33
C LYS A 215 -21.96 8.97 -8.30
N ARG A 216 -21.65 9.73 -9.34
CA ARG A 216 -20.40 10.49 -9.50
C ARG A 216 -19.77 10.93 -8.19
N VAL A 217 -18.48 10.64 -8.07
CA VAL A 217 -17.67 10.73 -6.85
C VAL A 217 -17.67 12.15 -6.27
N ARG A 218 -17.55 13.17 -7.13
CA ARG A 218 -17.56 14.58 -6.73
C ARG A 218 -19.01 15.13 -6.77
N PRO A 219 -19.58 15.61 -5.64
CA PRO A 219 -20.95 16.10 -5.59
C PRO A 219 -21.24 17.24 -6.58
N SER A 220 -20.28 18.15 -6.79
CA SER A 220 -20.40 19.26 -7.76
C SER A 220 -20.62 18.77 -9.19
N ASN A 221 -20.22 17.53 -9.47
CA ASN A 221 -20.30 16.97 -10.81
C ASN A 221 -21.48 16.00 -10.96
N ALA A 222 -22.26 15.76 -9.91
CA ALA A 222 -23.30 14.73 -9.86
C ALA A 222 -24.36 14.86 -10.97
N LEU A 223 -24.60 16.08 -11.46
CA LEU A 223 -25.68 16.40 -12.41
C LEU A 223 -25.21 16.71 -13.85
N ILE A 224 -23.91 16.80 -14.11
CA ILE A 224 -23.38 17.10 -15.46
C ILE A 224 -23.60 15.88 -16.35
N ASP A 225 -23.79 15.94 -17.67
CA ASP A 225 -23.75 14.73 -18.51
C ASP A 225 -22.43 14.67 -19.29
N VAL A 226 -21.81 13.49 -19.42
CA VAL A 226 -20.58 13.31 -20.19
C VAL A 226 -20.95 13.10 -21.66
N VAL A 227 -21.12 14.22 -22.37
CA VAL A 227 -21.57 14.23 -23.77
C VAL A 227 -20.43 14.24 -24.79
N SER A 228 -19.19 14.42 -24.35
CA SER A 228 -18.00 14.41 -25.20
C SER A 228 -16.77 13.85 -24.49
N ARG A 229 -15.75 13.50 -25.26
CA ARG A 229 -14.42 13.11 -24.73
C ARG A 229 -13.79 14.21 -23.88
N ASP A 230 -13.99 15.48 -24.24
CA ASP A 230 -13.41 16.60 -23.48
C ASP A 230 -14.05 16.76 -22.11
N VAL A 231 -15.37 16.53 -22.02
CA VAL A 231 -16.03 16.45 -20.72
C VAL A 231 -15.46 15.27 -19.93
N ALA A 232 -15.30 14.10 -20.55
CA ALA A 232 -14.72 12.92 -19.89
C ALA A 232 -13.30 13.18 -19.35
N ARG A 233 -12.45 13.87 -20.11
CA ARG A 233 -11.11 14.31 -19.68
C ARG A 233 -11.16 15.20 -18.45
N ALA A 234 -12.08 16.16 -18.40
CA ALA A 234 -12.23 17.04 -17.24
C ALA A 234 -12.56 16.23 -15.96
N PHE A 235 -13.37 15.17 -16.08
CA PHE A 235 -13.65 14.26 -14.95
C PHE A 235 -12.42 13.48 -14.48
N MET A 236 -11.61 12.96 -15.41
CA MET A 236 -10.40 12.22 -15.08
C MET A 236 -9.28 13.11 -14.53
N LYS A 237 -9.27 14.39 -14.95
CA LYS A 237 -8.33 15.42 -14.46
C LYS A 237 -8.66 15.84 -13.03
N GLU A 238 -9.94 15.99 -12.70
CA GLU A 238 -10.42 16.44 -11.38
C GLU A 238 -11.36 15.42 -10.69
N PRO A 239 -10.90 14.19 -10.44
CA PRO A 239 -11.78 13.13 -9.97
C PRO A 239 -12.28 13.36 -8.54
N GLN A 240 -11.54 14.12 -7.73
CA GLN A 240 -11.86 14.39 -6.32
C GLN A 240 -11.68 15.85 -5.91
N GLN A 241 -10.74 16.56 -6.54
CA GLN A 241 -10.39 17.95 -6.25
C GLN A 241 -9.94 18.66 -7.52
N ASP A 242 -9.78 19.98 -7.42
CA ASP A 242 -9.18 20.80 -8.47
C ASP A 242 -7.76 20.31 -8.74
N PHE A 243 -7.40 20.19 -10.03
CA PHE A 243 -6.11 19.66 -10.44
C PHE A 243 -5.01 20.69 -10.22
N ASP A 244 -3.93 20.29 -9.55
CA ASP A 244 -2.77 21.14 -9.24
C ASP A 244 -3.17 22.50 -8.61
N PRO A 245 -3.81 22.49 -7.43
CA PRO A 245 -4.39 23.70 -6.83
C PRO A 245 -3.35 24.77 -6.46
N MET A 246 -2.06 24.39 -6.39
CA MET A 246 -0.95 25.31 -6.14
C MET A 246 -0.28 25.80 -7.44
N GLY A 247 -0.55 25.14 -8.57
CA GLY A 247 0.07 25.38 -9.87
C GLY A 247 1.56 25.04 -9.89
N ILE A 248 1.98 24.04 -9.09
CA ILE A 248 3.37 23.67 -8.87
C ILE A 248 3.83 22.51 -9.75
N LEU A 249 2.94 21.85 -10.51
CA LEU A 249 3.37 20.78 -11.40
C LEU A 249 4.04 21.35 -12.65
N GLN A 250 5.16 20.74 -13.03
CA GLN A 250 5.84 21.05 -14.28
C GLN A 250 4.98 20.63 -15.49
N PRO A 251 5.06 21.34 -16.63
CA PRO A 251 4.30 21.01 -17.83
C PRO A 251 4.50 19.57 -18.33
N SER A 252 5.71 19.02 -18.16
CA SER A 252 6.04 17.62 -18.50
C SER A 252 5.24 16.61 -17.68
N ALA A 253 5.10 16.84 -16.37
CA ALA A 253 4.33 15.98 -15.48
C ALA A 253 2.83 16.04 -15.80
N ILE A 254 2.32 17.23 -16.12
CA ILE A 254 0.93 17.42 -16.57
C ILE A 254 0.68 16.66 -17.87
N ALA A 255 1.55 16.81 -18.88
CA ALA A 255 1.42 16.12 -20.16
C ALA A 255 1.48 14.59 -20.01
N ALA A 256 2.30 14.07 -19.10
CA ALA A 256 2.40 12.64 -18.83
C ALA A 256 1.11 12.06 -18.18
N ASP A 257 0.46 12.83 -17.31
CA ASP A 257 -0.85 12.45 -16.73
C ASP A 257 -1.98 12.51 -17.78
N GLU A 258 -1.99 13.55 -18.61
CA GLU A 258 -2.97 13.71 -19.69
C GLU A 258 -2.85 12.58 -20.72
N ALA A 259 -1.64 12.25 -21.15
CA ALA A 259 -1.39 11.14 -22.08
C ALA A 259 -1.84 9.78 -21.51
N PHE A 260 -1.64 9.55 -20.21
CA PHE A 260 -2.15 8.35 -19.54
C PHE A 260 -3.66 8.30 -19.57
N CYS A 261 -4.33 9.40 -19.20
CA CYS A 261 -5.79 9.48 -19.17
C CYS A 261 -6.39 9.30 -20.56
N ASP A 262 -5.78 9.88 -21.60
CA ASP A 262 -6.19 9.71 -23.00
C ASP A 262 -6.07 8.26 -23.45
N ASN A 263 -4.93 7.62 -23.21
CA ASN A 263 -4.75 6.22 -23.59
C ASN A 263 -5.74 5.29 -22.87
N TRP A 264 -6.00 5.53 -21.57
CA TRP A 264 -6.98 4.76 -20.83
C TRP A 264 -8.40 4.99 -21.36
N LEU A 265 -8.78 6.26 -21.63
CA LEU A 265 -10.09 6.61 -22.19
C LEU A 265 -10.36 5.90 -23.51
N GLU A 266 -9.43 5.98 -24.46
CA GLU A 266 -9.61 5.32 -25.75
C GLU A 266 -9.68 3.80 -25.59
N THR A 267 -8.87 3.21 -24.70
CA THR A 267 -8.93 1.77 -24.40
C THR A 267 -10.31 1.34 -23.90
N VAL A 268 -10.91 2.07 -22.94
CA VAL A 268 -12.22 1.66 -22.40
C VAL A 268 -13.37 1.93 -23.36
N LEU A 269 -13.27 2.98 -24.20
CA LEU A 269 -14.24 3.22 -25.27
C LEU A 269 -14.19 2.12 -26.34
N ASP A 270 -13.00 1.66 -26.72
CA ASP A 270 -12.80 0.53 -27.64
C ASP A 270 -13.32 -0.80 -27.05
N GLU A 271 -13.27 -0.94 -25.71
CA GLU A 271 -13.90 -2.06 -25.00
C GLU A 271 -15.45 -1.94 -24.88
N GLY A 272 -16.03 -0.84 -25.36
CA GLY A 272 -17.48 -0.62 -25.43
C GLY A 272 -18.08 0.16 -24.25
N ALA A 273 -17.28 0.87 -23.47
CA ALA A 273 -17.78 1.81 -22.46
C ALA A 273 -18.52 3.00 -23.11
N GLU A 274 -19.54 3.54 -22.45
CA GLU A 274 -20.16 4.81 -22.86
C GLU A 274 -19.48 5.99 -22.16
N LEU A 275 -19.56 7.19 -22.74
CA LEU A 275 -18.98 8.39 -22.14
C LEU A 275 -19.46 8.64 -20.70
N ASN A 276 -20.73 8.34 -20.42
CA ASN A 276 -21.32 8.48 -19.07
C ASN A 276 -20.93 7.36 -18.10
N ASP A 277 -20.15 6.37 -18.52
CA ASP A 277 -19.54 5.38 -17.63
C ASP A 277 -18.13 5.81 -17.19
N ILE A 278 -17.50 6.72 -17.93
CA ILE A 278 -16.09 7.06 -17.76
C ILE A 278 -15.72 7.52 -16.34
N PRO A 279 -16.44 8.47 -15.70
CA PRO A 279 -16.08 8.91 -14.35
C PRO A 279 -16.10 7.77 -13.32
N GLU A 280 -17.12 6.91 -13.41
CA GLU A 280 -17.31 5.77 -12.52
C GLU A 280 -16.26 4.69 -12.78
N LEU A 281 -15.98 4.36 -14.05
CA LEU A 281 -14.96 3.38 -14.42
C LEU A 281 -13.56 3.84 -14.04
N PHE A 282 -13.24 5.12 -14.20
CA PHE A 282 -11.93 5.67 -13.82
C PHE A 282 -11.73 5.59 -12.30
N TYR A 283 -12.77 5.92 -11.54
CA TYR A 283 -12.76 5.77 -10.09
C TYR A 283 -12.64 4.30 -9.66
N PHE A 284 -13.35 3.39 -10.34
CA PHE A 284 -13.33 1.96 -10.05
C PHE A 284 -11.99 1.30 -10.39
N ASP A 285 -11.39 1.63 -11.53
CA ASP A 285 -10.13 1.02 -11.99
C ASP A 285 -8.93 1.46 -11.16
N PHE A 286 -8.94 2.71 -10.66
CA PHE A 286 -7.77 3.28 -9.99
C PHE A 286 -8.02 3.67 -8.55
N ARG A 287 -9.00 4.54 -8.26
CA ARG A 287 -9.15 5.07 -6.91
C ARG A 287 -9.61 4.02 -5.90
N LEU A 288 -10.68 3.29 -6.17
CA LEU A 288 -11.22 2.32 -5.21
C LEU A 288 -10.18 1.27 -4.79
N PRO A 289 -9.40 0.65 -5.69
CA PRO A 289 -8.45 -0.39 -5.30
C PRO A 289 -7.22 0.19 -4.60
N TRP A 290 -6.68 1.31 -5.08
CA TRP A 290 -5.49 1.94 -4.49
C TRP A 290 -5.77 2.65 -3.17
N TRP A 291 -7.03 2.99 -2.90
CA TRP A 291 -7.46 3.57 -1.64
C TRP A 291 -8.16 2.60 -0.73
N GLY A 292 -9.35 2.15 -1.13
CA GLY A 292 -10.20 1.28 -0.32
C GLY A 292 -9.53 -0.08 -0.11
N GLY A 293 -8.94 -0.65 -1.17
CA GLY A 293 -8.19 -1.89 -1.09
C GLY A 293 -6.96 -1.76 -0.19
N ALA A 294 -6.10 -0.77 -0.44
CA ALA A 294 -4.89 -0.54 0.36
C ALA A 294 -5.21 -0.27 1.84
N MET A 295 -6.19 0.60 2.13
CA MET A 295 -6.63 0.90 3.50
C MET A 295 -7.29 -0.28 4.20
N ALA A 296 -7.97 -1.17 3.46
CA ALA A 296 -8.58 -2.38 4.02
C ALA A 296 -7.56 -3.50 4.26
N ALA A 297 -6.51 -3.61 3.45
CA ALA A 297 -5.53 -4.69 3.51
C ALA A 297 -4.41 -4.46 4.53
N ASN A 298 -3.97 -3.21 4.74
CA ASN A 298 -2.75 -2.92 5.50
C ASN A 298 -2.97 -2.58 6.97
N VAL A 299 -4.09 -2.99 7.58
CA VAL A 299 -4.26 -2.99 9.04
C VAL A 299 -4.11 -4.42 9.53
N GLY A 300 -2.91 -4.79 10.00
CA GLY A 300 -2.54 -6.17 10.33
C GLY A 300 -3.43 -6.91 11.35
N SER A 301 -4.36 -6.20 11.98
CA SER A 301 -5.36 -6.72 12.90
C SER A 301 -6.77 -6.22 12.60
N LEU A 302 -7.03 -5.53 11.49
CA LEU A 302 -8.40 -5.15 11.12
C LEU A 302 -8.65 -5.60 9.69
N CYS A 303 -9.46 -6.64 9.54
CA CYS A 303 -10.02 -7.00 8.24
C CYS A 303 -11.24 -6.12 8.01
N ARG A 304 -11.23 -5.31 6.94
CA ARG A 304 -12.44 -4.63 6.47
C ARG A 304 -12.96 -5.33 5.23
N ILE A 305 -14.22 -5.73 5.27
CA ILE A 305 -14.92 -6.27 4.10
C ILE A 305 -15.97 -5.25 3.65
N ALA A 306 -16.05 -5.03 2.35
CA ALA A 306 -17.09 -4.24 1.70
C ALA A 306 -18.05 -5.18 0.96
N PRO A 307 -19.19 -5.58 1.55
CA PRO A 307 -20.13 -6.52 0.91
C PRO A 307 -20.73 -5.97 -0.39
N LEU A 308 -20.80 -4.64 -0.50
CA LEU A 308 -21.20 -3.96 -1.72
C LEU A 308 -20.11 -3.99 -2.82
N ALA A 309 -18.96 -4.63 -2.61
CA ALA A 309 -18.01 -4.90 -3.70
C ALA A 309 -18.46 -6.07 -4.60
N SER A 310 -19.73 -6.13 -4.96
CA SER A 310 -20.31 -7.24 -5.73
C SER A 310 -20.25 -6.97 -7.24
N LYS A 311 -19.69 -7.92 -7.99
CA LYS A 311 -19.65 -7.88 -9.46
C LYS A 311 -21.05 -7.83 -10.06
N PHE A 312 -21.99 -8.63 -9.55
CA PHE A 312 -23.35 -8.71 -10.09
C PHE A 312 -24.14 -7.44 -9.79
N ALA A 313 -24.05 -6.94 -8.55
CA ALA A 313 -24.70 -5.68 -8.19
C ALA A 313 -24.13 -4.49 -8.99
N SER A 314 -22.80 -4.44 -9.18
CA SER A 314 -22.14 -3.42 -10.01
C SER A 314 -22.61 -3.46 -11.46
N ARG A 315 -22.71 -4.66 -12.06
CA ARG A 315 -23.23 -4.84 -13.43
C ARG A 315 -24.68 -4.41 -13.55
N THR A 316 -25.52 -4.77 -12.58
CA THR A 316 -26.94 -4.38 -12.54
C THR A 316 -27.10 -2.87 -12.38
N GLY A 317 -26.27 -2.23 -11.55
CA GLY A 317 -26.26 -0.77 -11.41
C GLY A 317 -25.81 -0.04 -12.68
N LEU A 318 -24.70 -0.45 -13.30
CA LEU A 318 -24.19 0.15 -14.55
C LEU A 318 -25.11 -0.07 -15.75
N LYS A 319 -25.93 -1.13 -15.71
CA LYS A 319 -26.95 -1.41 -16.71
C LYS A 319 -28.10 -0.37 -16.67
N GLN A 320 -28.34 0.29 -15.53
CA GLN A 320 -29.36 1.34 -15.40
C GLN A 320 -29.02 2.62 -16.18
N SER A 321 -30.06 3.36 -16.58
CA SER A 321 -29.89 4.72 -17.11
C SER A 321 -29.15 5.64 -16.11
N LEU A 322 -28.47 6.67 -16.59
CA LEU A 322 -27.77 7.62 -15.72
C LEU A 322 -28.72 8.31 -14.71
N VAL A 323 -29.97 8.57 -15.11
CA VAL A 323 -31.00 9.13 -14.24
C VAL A 323 -31.29 8.17 -13.08
N ASP A 324 -31.54 6.90 -13.38
CA ASP A 324 -31.80 5.88 -12.37
C ASP A 324 -30.61 5.66 -11.41
N ARG A 325 -29.37 5.71 -11.95
CA ARG A 325 -28.14 5.63 -11.14
C ARG A 325 -28.04 6.79 -10.15
N ARG A 326 -28.31 8.02 -10.61
CA ARG A 326 -28.32 9.24 -9.75
C ARG A 326 -29.38 9.17 -8.66
N GLU A 327 -30.55 8.63 -9.01
CA GLU A 327 -31.68 8.44 -8.10
C GLU A 327 -31.56 7.23 -7.19
N ARG A 328 -30.47 6.45 -7.34
CA ARG A 328 -30.17 5.26 -6.53
C ARG A 328 -31.24 4.17 -6.63
N LYS A 329 -31.83 3.99 -7.83
CA LYS A 329 -32.87 2.99 -8.09
C LYS A 329 -32.44 1.58 -7.69
N PHE A 330 -31.17 1.19 -7.92
CA PHE A 330 -30.68 -0.12 -7.48
C PHE A 330 -30.85 -0.35 -5.97
N ILE A 331 -30.39 0.61 -5.15
CA ILE A 331 -30.47 0.51 -3.69
C ILE A 331 -31.94 0.45 -3.26
N PHE A 332 -32.79 1.29 -3.85
CA PHE A 332 -34.22 1.31 -3.56
C PHE A 332 -34.88 -0.05 -3.81
N GLU A 333 -34.66 -0.66 -4.99
CA GLU A 333 -35.23 -1.96 -5.35
C GLU A 333 -34.67 -3.11 -4.49
N ALA A 334 -33.37 -3.07 -4.18
CA ALA A 334 -32.74 -4.05 -3.30
C ALA A 334 -33.29 -3.96 -1.86
N MET A 335 -33.47 -2.74 -1.33
CA MET A 335 -34.06 -2.52 -0.01
C MET A 335 -35.54 -2.91 0.05
N LEU A 336 -36.31 -2.65 -1.00
CA LEU A 336 -37.70 -3.12 -1.10
C LEU A 336 -37.81 -4.65 -1.03
N THR A 337 -36.79 -5.34 -1.55
CA THR A 337 -36.73 -6.81 -1.55
C THR A 337 -36.27 -7.36 -0.20
N LEU A 338 -35.22 -6.79 0.38
CA LEU A 338 -34.57 -7.30 1.59
C LEU A 338 -35.29 -6.83 2.86
N ARG A 339 -35.43 -5.50 3.04
CA ARG A 339 -35.92 -4.89 4.29
C ARG A 339 -36.78 -3.65 3.99
N PRO A 340 -38.00 -3.86 3.46
CA PRO A 340 -38.91 -2.77 3.11
C PRO A 340 -39.24 -1.85 4.29
N ASP A 341 -39.28 -2.38 5.51
CA ASP A 341 -39.54 -1.63 6.73
C ASP A 341 -38.44 -0.60 7.06
N LEU A 342 -37.20 -0.82 6.63
CA LEU A 342 -36.11 0.15 6.79
C LEU A 342 -36.22 1.35 5.82
N LEU A 343 -37.06 1.27 4.79
CA LEU A 343 -37.37 2.39 3.89
C LEU A 343 -38.34 3.39 4.52
N GLU A 344 -39.05 3.02 5.59
CA GLU A 344 -39.95 3.91 6.35
C GLU A 344 -39.19 4.96 7.17
N LEU A 345 -37.88 4.78 7.36
CA LEU A 345 -37.04 5.69 8.12
C LEU A 345 -36.48 6.81 7.22
N PRO A 346 -36.53 8.08 7.65
CA PRO A 346 -35.97 9.20 6.90
C PRO A 346 -34.43 9.09 6.83
N TYR A 347 -33.83 9.64 5.75
CA TYR A 347 -32.37 9.75 5.61
C TYR A 347 -31.89 11.13 6.04
N LEU A 348 -30.67 11.19 6.57
CA LEU A 348 -30.05 12.46 6.95
C LEU A 348 -29.86 13.34 5.71
N ASN A 349 -30.46 14.54 5.72
CA ASN A 349 -30.37 15.55 4.66
C ASN A 349 -30.70 15.03 3.24
N LYS A 350 -31.50 13.96 3.14
CA LYS A 350 -31.88 13.34 1.87
C LYS A 350 -33.27 12.72 1.96
N LYS A 351 -34.00 12.74 0.85
CA LYS A 351 -35.22 11.94 0.65
C LYS A 351 -35.15 11.15 -0.66
N TRP A 352 -35.97 10.09 -0.76
CA TRP A 352 -36.22 9.42 -2.02
C TRP A 352 -36.96 10.35 -3.00
N PRO A 353 -36.77 10.17 -4.33
CA PRO A 353 -37.62 10.81 -5.32
C PRO A 353 -39.10 10.49 -5.09
N ASP A 354 -39.99 11.48 -5.26
CA ASP A 354 -41.41 11.33 -4.91
C ASP A 354 -42.10 10.22 -5.75
N HIS A 355 -41.64 10.01 -6.98
CA HIS A 355 -42.18 8.98 -7.87
C HIS A 355 -41.85 7.54 -7.40
N PHE A 356 -40.89 7.34 -6.48
CA PHE A 356 -40.66 6.04 -5.85
C PHE A 356 -41.79 5.63 -4.88
N GLN A 357 -42.62 6.58 -4.42
CA GLN A 357 -43.78 6.26 -3.57
C GLN A 357 -44.79 5.35 -4.28
N ALA A 358 -44.99 5.54 -5.59
CA ALA A 358 -45.87 4.67 -6.39
C ALA A 358 -45.29 3.26 -6.55
N ARG A 359 -43.96 3.12 -6.52
CA ARG A 359 -43.26 1.83 -6.62
C ARG A 359 -43.26 1.05 -5.31
N SER A 360 -43.30 1.75 -4.18
CA SER A 360 -43.34 1.18 -2.83
C SER A 360 -44.77 0.94 -2.36
N ALA A 361 -45.65 0.36 -3.18
CA ALA A 361 -47.09 0.22 -2.87
C ALA A 361 -47.42 -0.44 -1.50
N ARG A 362 -46.46 -1.13 -0.88
CA ARG A 362 -46.57 -1.80 0.42
C ARG A 362 -45.87 -1.08 1.58
N VAL A 363 -45.18 0.03 1.31
CA VAL A 363 -44.38 0.78 2.28
C VAL A 363 -44.62 2.27 2.12
N LYS A 364 -44.94 2.95 3.22
CA LYS A 364 -45.03 4.41 3.22
C LYS A 364 -43.62 4.98 3.37
N LEU A 365 -43.11 5.63 2.33
CA LEU A 365 -41.85 6.35 2.43
C LEU A 365 -42.06 7.59 3.33
N PRO A 366 -41.03 8.04 4.08
CA PRO A 366 -41.15 9.16 5.02
C PRO A 366 -41.68 10.45 4.40
N GLY A 367 -41.42 10.68 3.11
CA GLY A 367 -41.75 11.92 2.39
C GLY A 367 -40.93 13.14 2.82
N THR A 368 -40.14 13.03 3.89
CA THR A 368 -39.34 14.10 4.49
C THR A 368 -37.92 13.64 4.77
N GLU A 369 -37.01 14.62 4.90
CA GLU A 369 -35.61 14.42 5.28
C GLU A 369 -35.48 14.43 6.80
N LEU A 370 -34.55 13.65 7.35
CA LEU A 370 -34.10 13.81 8.72
C LEU A 370 -33.16 15.01 8.78
N ARG A 371 -33.50 16.03 9.59
CA ARG A 371 -32.65 17.19 9.85
C ARG A 371 -32.23 17.19 11.30
N LEU A 372 -30.94 17.07 11.52
CA LEU A 372 -30.33 17.08 12.84
C LEU A 372 -29.38 18.28 12.98
N PRO A 373 -29.19 18.84 14.18
CA PRO A 373 -28.28 19.95 14.39
C PRO A 373 -26.85 19.60 13.96
N THR A 374 -26.17 20.57 13.34
CA THR A 374 -24.73 20.45 13.09
C THR A 374 -23.97 20.56 14.42
N PRO A 375 -22.98 19.68 14.69
CA PRO A 375 -22.12 19.80 15.85
C PRO A 375 -21.50 21.19 16.00
N LYS A 376 -21.42 21.71 17.24
CA LYS A 376 -20.93 23.08 17.54
C LYS A 376 -19.59 23.12 18.27
N HIS A 377 -18.91 22.00 18.42
CA HIS A 377 -17.60 21.96 19.06
C HIS A 377 -16.49 22.40 18.08
N PRO A 378 -15.40 23.02 18.56
CA PRO A 378 -14.25 23.28 17.73
C PRO A 378 -13.69 21.93 17.22
N SER A 379 -13.53 21.79 15.92
CA SER A 379 -12.65 20.73 15.42
C SER A 379 -11.25 21.05 15.91
N ALA A 380 -10.55 20.06 16.50
CA ALA A 380 -9.11 20.19 16.62
C ALA A 380 -8.57 20.55 15.22
N PRO A 381 -7.60 21.47 15.08
CA PRO A 381 -6.93 21.69 13.82
C PRO A 381 -6.51 20.33 13.32
N SER A 382 -7.06 19.93 12.18
CA SER A 382 -6.66 18.66 11.60
C SER A 382 -5.13 18.75 11.45
N TRP A 383 -4.44 17.68 11.82
CA TRP A 383 -2.97 17.66 11.79
C TRP A 383 -2.44 18.10 10.41
N HIS A 384 -3.22 17.84 9.35
CA HIS A 384 -3.03 18.35 7.99
C HIS A 384 -2.88 19.88 7.93
N ILE A 385 -3.78 20.64 8.56
CA ILE A 385 -3.76 22.11 8.59
C ILE A 385 -2.55 22.59 9.39
N THR A 386 -2.28 21.97 10.55
CA THR A 386 -1.09 22.30 11.36
C THR A 386 0.18 22.13 10.54
N LEU A 387 0.31 20.98 9.86
CA LEU A 387 1.44 20.71 8.98
C LEU A 387 1.55 21.73 7.85
N ALA A 388 0.46 21.96 7.10
CA ALA A 388 0.49 22.84 5.94
C ALA A 388 0.75 24.30 6.30
N LYS A 389 0.21 24.81 7.41
CA LYS A 389 0.36 26.22 7.81
C LYS A 389 1.62 26.51 8.63
N ARG A 390 2.16 25.54 9.36
CA ARG A 390 3.27 25.75 10.30
C ARG A 390 4.50 24.91 10.03
N GLY A 391 4.38 23.86 9.20
CA GLY A 391 5.48 22.99 8.82
C GLY A 391 6.37 23.56 7.72
N GLY A 392 6.11 24.77 7.20
CA GLY A 392 6.83 25.34 6.06
C GLY A 392 8.36 25.35 6.22
N SER A 393 8.88 25.79 7.37
CA SER A 393 10.33 25.73 7.65
C SER A 393 10.85 24.29 7.67
N HIS A 394 10.13 23.38 8.33
CA HIS A 394 10.51 21.98 8.43
C HIS A 394 10.57 21.30 7.06
N ILE A 395 9.59 21.54 6.20
CA ILE A 395 9.53 21.01 4.83
C ILE A 395 10.71 21.54 4.00
N ARG A 396 11.02 22.84 4.09
CA ARG A 396 12.18 23.43 3.39
C ARG A 396 13.50 22.81 3.84
N ASP A 397 13.69 22.68 5.15
CA ASP A 397 14.90 22.10 5.71
C ASP A 397 15.05 20.63 5.29
N TYR A 398 13.92 19.90 5.22
CA TYR A 398 13.88 18.51 4.76
C TYR A 398 14.24 18.38 3.27
N ILE A 399 13.73 19.26 2.41
CA ILE A 399 14.10 19.30 0.97
C ILE A 399 15.59 19.57 0.81
N ARG A 400 16.14 20.53 1.56
CA ARG A 400 17.55 20.92 1.49
C ARG A 400 18.50 19.82 2.00
N SER A 401 18.08 19.06 3.01
CA SER A 401 18.96 18.07 3.65
C SER A 401 19.10 16.76 2.88
N HIS A 402 18.13 16.40 2.02
CA HIS A 402 18.11 15.11 1.33
C HIS A 402 18.54 15.19 -0.15
N ASP A 403 18.72 16.39 -0.72
CA ASP A 403 19.18 16.59 -2.10
C ASP A 403 18.43 15.72 -3.12
N PHE A 404 17.11 15.92 -3.21
CA PHE A 404 16.22 15.13 -4.07
C PHE A 404 16.50 15.36 -5.56
N SER A 405 17.38 14.56 -6.15
CA SER A 405 17.65 14.59 -7.58
C SER A 405 16.39 14.28 -8.39
N GLY A 406 15.92 15.21 -9.21
CA GLY A 406 14.79 15.02 -10.13
C GLY A 406 13.43 15.47 -9.58
N LEU A 407 13.35 15.98 -8.34
CA LEU A 407 12.11 16.57 -7.82
C LEU A 407 11.69 17.79 -8.66
N GLU A 408 12.66 18.57 -9.13
CA GLU A 408 12.52 19.73 -10.00
C GLU A 408 11.94 19.39 -11.38
N GLU A 409 12.04 18.13 -11.83
CA GLU A 409 11.44 17.67 -13.09
C GLU A 409 9.91 17.54 -12.98
N MET A 410 9.39 17.39 -11.75
CA MET A 410 7.96 17.31 -11.46
C MET A 410 7.41 18.60 -10.85
N VAL A 411 8.19 19.27 -9.98
CA VAL A 411 7.71 20.38 -9.15
C VAL A 411 8.46 21.68 -9.46
N ASP A 412 7.72 22.75 -9.67
CA ASP A 412 8.23 24.11 -9.62
C ASP A 412 8.57 24.46 -8.16
N ILE A 413 9.86 24.29 -7.82
CA ILE A 413 10.38 24.50 -6.47
C ILE A 413 10.20 25.95 -6.03
N ASP A 414 10.44 26.93 -6.91
CA ASP A 414 10.33 28.34 -6.58
C ASP A 414 8.90 28.69 -6.18
N ARG A 415 7.92 28.20 -6.95
CA ARG A 415 6.51 28.40 -6.64
C ARG A 415 6.09 27.65 -5.39
N LEU A 416 6.59 26.44 -5.16
CA LEU A 416 6.38 25.71 -3.92
C LEU A 416 6.88 26.52 -2.71
N MET A 417 8.06 27.12 -2.80
CA MET A 417 8.63 27.93 -1.70
C MET A 417 7.71 29.08 -1.29
N LEU A 418 7.02 29.74 -2.24
CA LEU A 418 6.05 30.79 -1.92
C LEU A 418 4.95 30.31 -0.97
N PHE A 419 4.45 29.08 -1.14
CA PHE A 419 3.44 28.50 -0.25
C PHE A 419 4.00 28.09 1.11
N LEU A 420 5.27 27.65 1.16
CA LEU A 420 5.94 27.27 2.41
C LEU A 420 6.38 28.48 3.24
N GLU A 421 6.56 29.65 2.61
CA GLU A 421 6.95 30.91 3.26
C GLU A 421 5.74 31.72 3.74
N ASP A 422 4.62 31.64 3.03
CA ASP A 422 3.43 32.43 3.31
C ASP A 422 2.21 31.55 3.62
N ALA A 423 1.98 31.32 4.91
CA ALA A 423 0.85 30.53 5.40
C ALA A 423 -0.53 31.10 5.01
N SER A 424 -0.63 32.37 4.59
CA SER A 424 -1.88 32.96 4.10
C SER A 424 -2.32 32.37 2.75
N ARG A 425 -1.38 31.81 1.98
CA ARG A 425 -1.66 31.10 0.72
C ARG A 425 -2.30 29.73 0.95
N VAL A 426 -2.14 29.16 2.15
CA VAL A 426 -2.80 27.90 2.55
C VAL A 426 -4.22 28.21 3.03
N ASN A 427 -5.11 28.47 2.08
CA ASN A 427 -6.45 29.03 2.33
C ASN A 427 -7.61 28.08 2.01
N ASN A 428 -7.35 26.92 1.43
CA ASN A 428 -8.38 25.94 1.09
C ASN A 428 -7.89 24.50 1.29
N THR A 429 -8.83 23.55 1.32
CA THR A 429 -8.54 22.13 1.57
C THR A 429 -7.67 21.48 0.49
N PRO A 430 -7.90 21.71 -0.84
CA PRO A 430 -7.01 21.19 -1.88
C PRO A 430 -5.53 21.54 -1.68
N ILE A 431 -5.21 22.80 -1.33
CA ILE A 431 -3.83 23.22 -1.07
C ILE A 431 -3.24 22.48 0.13
N VAL A 432 -4.00 22.35 1.23
CA VAL A 432 -3.55 21.58 2.41
C VAL A 432 -3.25 20.14 2.01
N ARG A 433 -4.13 19.50 1.23
CA ARG A 433 -3.92 18.13 0.75
C ARG A 433 -2.68 18.00 -0.13
N THR A 434 -2.47 18.91 -1.08
CA THR A 434 -1.28 18.89 -1.94
C THR A 434 0.01 19.00 -1.11
N ILE A 435 0.05 19.86 -0.08
CA ILE A 435 1.20 19.96 0.82
C ILE A 435 1.41 18.64 1.60
N VAL A 436 0.35 18.05 2.16
CA VAL A 436 0.43 16.77 2.90
C VAL A 436 0.97 15.65 2.00
N ASN A 437 0.47 15.54 0.77
CA ASN A 437 0.89 14.51 -0.18
C ASN A 437 2.33 14.75 -0.67
N LEU A 438 2.76 16.01 -0.81
CA LEU A 438 4.17 16.34 -1.07
C LEU A 438 5.06 15.79 0.05
N CYS A 439 4.67 15.96 1.31
CA CYS A 439 5.43 15.46 2.45
C CYS A 439 5.60 13.93 2.39
N GLU A 440 4.55 13.20 2.02
CA GLU A 440 4.60 11.76 1.78
C GLU A 440 5.56 11.39 0.65
N ILE A 441 5.52 12.11 -0.48
CA ILE A 441 6.45 11.90 -1.60
C ILE A 441 7.90 12.11 -1.16
N LEU A 442 8.18 13.19 -0.42
CA LEU A 442 9.53 13.49 0.07
C LEU A 442 10.03 12.38 1.01
N VAL A 443 9.15 11.85 1.87
CA VAL A 443 9.45 10.70 2.75
C VAL A 443 9.75 9.44 1.95
N LEU A 444 8.94 9.11 0.94
CA LEU A 444 9.16 7.96 0.05
C LEU A 444 10.47 8.09 -0.71
N ALA A 445 10.72 9.27 -1.29
CA ALA A 445 11.91 9.54 -2.09
C ALA A 445 13.20 9.52 -1.26
N ALA A 446 13.12 9.91 0.01
CA ALA A 446 14.25 9.87 0.93
C ALA A 446 14.57 8.47 1.45
N GLY A 447 13.64 7.52 1.32
CA GLY A 447 13.74 6.26 2.04
C GLY A 447 13.60 6.44 3.57
N ASP A 448 13.00 7.54 4.04
CA ASP A 448 12.95 7.91 5.47
C ASP A 448 11.90 7.07 6.22
N GLN A 449 12.30 5.85 6.59
CA GLN A 449 11.46 4.89 7.29
C GLN A 449 11.64 4.97 8.81
N VAL A 450 10.53 4.87 9.54
CA VAL A 450 10.56 4.68 11.01
C VAL A 450 10.24 3.22 11.33
N ARG A 451 11.05 2.59 12.18
CA ARG A 451 10.73 1.26 12.72
C ARG A 451 9.45 1.36 13.57
N SER A 452 8.50 0.45 13.37
CA SER A 452 7.28 0.42 14.21
C SER A 452 7.68 0.22 15.68
N PRO A 453 7.23 1.09 16.60
CA PRO A 453 7.44 0.85 18.04
C PRO A 453 6.57 -0.29 18.59
N ASP A 454 5.57 -0.75 17.85
CA ASP A 454 4.46 -1.50 18.42
C ASP A 454 4.63 -3.02 18.22
N LYS A 455 4.85 -3.74 19.33
CA LYS A 455 4.51 -5.16 19.43
C LYS A 455 2.99 -5.29 19.31
N ILE A 456 2.50 -5.94 18.27
CA ILE A 456 1.11 -6.43 18.24
C ILE A 456 1.02 -7.54 19.30
N ALA A 457 0.30 -7.31 20.39
CA ALA A 457 0.02 -8.38 21.36
C ALA A 457 -0.71 -9.53 20.63
N ASN A 458 -0.22 -10.76 20.79
CA ASN A 458 -0.69 -11.99 20.13
C ASN A 458 -0.34 -12.20 18.65
N SER A 459 0.54 -11.37 18.08
CA SER A 459 1.16 -11.65 16.78
C SER A 459 2.30 -12.68 16.93
N ARG A 460 2.33 -13.70 16.06
CA ARG A 460 3.51 -14.59 15.91
C ARG A 460 4.68 -13.92 15.18
N ILE A 461 4.46 -12.72 14.63
CA ILE A 461 5.49 -11.89 14.00
C ILE A 461 6.20 -11.15 15.12
N ASN A 462 7.47 -11.50 15.35
CA ASN A 462 8.34 -10.77 16.27
C ASN A 462 8.55 -9.35 15.74
N ALA A 463 8.43 -8.33 16.58
CA ALA A 463 9.00 -7.02 16.28
C ALA A 463 10.53 -7.19 16.19
N PRO A 464 11.12 -7.18 14.98
CA PRO A 464 11.46 -5.93 14.30
C PRO A 464 11.28 -5.97 12.76
N ASP A 465 10.32 -6.72 12.23
CA ASP A 465 10.08 -6.76 10.78
C ASP A 465 9.28 -5.52 10.31
N LEU A 466 9.66 -5.02 9.13
CA LEU A 466 9.34 -3.70 8.61
C LEU A 466 7.85 -3.39 8.43
N ILE A 467 7.53 -2.09 8.41
CA ILE A 467 6.20 -1.54 8.08
C ILE A 467 5.86 -1.71 6.58
N THR A 468 6.82 -2.13 5.76
CA THR A 468 6.70 -2.20 4.31
C THR A 468 6.84 -3.65 3.84
N ASN A 469 6.19 -4.00 2.72
CA ASN A 469 6.41 -5.29 2.02
C ASN A 469 7.77 -5.32 1.28
N ILE A 470 8.48 -4.19 1.27
CA ILE A 470 9.81 -3.96 0.73
C ILE A 470 10.76 -3.92 1.94
N PRO A 471 11.42 -5.03 2.30
CA PRO A 471 12.26 -5.08 3.48
C PRO A 471 13.35 -4.00 3.46
N ASN A 472 13.82 -3.58 4.65
CA ASN A 472 14.95 -2.66 4.87
C ASN A 472 16.05 -3.04 3.88
N PHE A 473 16.16 -2.28 2.80
CA PHE A 473 17.43 -2.11 2.13
C PHE A 473 18.06 -0.93 2.87
N SER A 474 18.41 -1.17 4.15
CA SER A 474 19.41 -0.33 4.80
C SER A 474 20.65 -0.31 3.90
N ASP A 475 21.52 0.69 4.04
CA ASP A 475 22.83 0.76 3.37
C ASP A 475 23.76 -0.46 3.64
N THR A 476 23.24 -1.49 4.29
CA THR A 476 23.83 -2.81 4.41
C THR A 476 23.68 -3.54 3.07
N PRO A 477 24.78 -3.93 2.40
CA PRO A 477 24.71 -4.66 1.14
C PRO A 477 23.90 -5.94 1.35
N MET A 478 22.71 -6.00 0.77
CA MET A 478 21.87 -7.19 0.82
C MET A 478 22.56 -8.27 -0.02
N THR A 479 23.09 -9.30 0.63
CA THR A 479 23.48 -10.54 -0.04
C THR A 479 22.23 -11.24 -0.58
N ILE A 480 21.97 -11.05 -1.87
CA ILE A 480 20.93 -11.79 -2.59
C ILE A 480 21.46 -13.22 -2.80
N PRO A 481 20.80 -14.26 -2.27
CA PRO A 481 21.19 -15.63 -2.57
C PRO A 481 20.94 -15.89 -4.06
N VAL A 482 22.00 -16.22 -4.78
CA VAL A 482 21.93 -16.69 -6.16
C VAL A 482 21.86 -18.21 -6.09
N GLU A 483 20.67 -18.80 -6.27
CA GLU A 483 20.54 -20.25 -6.42
C GLU A 483 21.10 -20.64 -7.79
N VAL A 484 22.37 -21.10 -7.84
CA VAL A 484 23.02 -21.52 -9.08
C VAL A 484 22.92 -23.03 -9.22
N ARG A 485 21.81 -23.51 -9.80
CA ARG A 485 21.72 -24.92 -10.20
C ARG A 485 22.60 -25.17 -11.42
N THR A 486 23.78 -25.76 -11.20
CA THR A 486 24.58 -26.36 -12.29
C THR A 486 25.22 -27.67 -11.85
N PRO A 487 25.30 -28.68 -12.73
CA PRO A 487 25.86 -29.98 -12.41
C PRO A 487 27.39 -29.98 -12.56
N GLY A 488 28.13 -30.05 -11.45
CA GLY A 488 29.57 -30.37 -11.42
C GLY A 488 30.44 -29.44 -10.54
N LEU A 489 31.43 -30.03 -9.86
CA LEU A 489 32.48 -29.35 -9.08
C LEU A 489 33.44 -28.57 -10.02
N GLN A 490 33.06 -27.38 -10.47
CA GLN A 490 34.00 -26.46 -11.13
C GLN A 490 34.56 -25.44 -10.14
N ALA A 491 35.86 -25.17 -10.21
CA ALA A 491 36.52 -24.15 -9.41
C ALA A 491 36.09 -22.74 -9.87
N ARG A 492 35.69 -21.88 -8.93
CA ARG A 492 35.23 -20.50 -9.19
C ARG A 492 36.03 -19.48 -8.38
N ASN A 493 36.17 -18.28 -8.94
CA ASN A 493 36.73 -17.14 -8.23
C ASN A 493 35.63 -16.37 -7.50
N PHE A 494 35.87 -15.99 -6.26
CA PHE A 494 35.02 -15.14 -5.43
C PHE A 494 35.82 -13.91 -5.02
N ASP A 495 35.43 -12.75 -5.55
CA ASP A 495 36.08 -11.48 -5.26
C ASP A 495 35.30 -10.70 -4.21
N ILE A 496 35.94 -10.43 -3.08
CA ILE A 496 35.32 -9.75 -1.94
C ILE A 496 36.08 -8.46 -1.68
N ALA A 497 35.36 -7.34 -1.79
CA ALA A 497 35.89 -6.04 -1.41
C ALA A 497 35.85 -5.88 0.11
N PHE A 498 36.91 -5.31 0.69
CA PHE A 498 36.92 -4.92 2.10
C PHE A 498 36.59 -3.43 2.22
N PRO A 499 35.81 -3.02 3.23
CA PRO A 499 35.56 -1.61 3.48
C PRO A 499 36.85 -0.88 3.88
N LYS A 500 36.90 0.44 3.69
CA LYS A 500 38.11 1.28 3.87
C LYS A 500 38.59 1.43 5.33
N GLU A 501 38.07 0.64 6.25
CA GLU A 501 38.42 0.71 7.67
C GLU A 501 39.66 -0.15 8.00
N LYS A 502 40.32 0.13 9.13
CA LYS A 502 41.50 -0.63 9.57
C LYS A 502 41.10 -2.04 10.01
N LEU A 503 41.16 -2.98 9.08
CA LEU A 503 40.91 -4.40 9.33
C LEU A 503 42.00 -4.97 10.24
N ARG A 504 41.60 -5.64 11.33
CA ARG A 504 42.53 -6.32 12.25
C ARG A 504 42.62 -7.82 12.01
N ASN A 505 41.51 -8.45 11.64
CA ASN A 505 41.48 -9.89 11.37
C ASN A 505 40.36 -10.27 10.40
N VAL A 506 40.49 -11.43 9.76
CA VAL A 506 39.49 -12.04 8.88
C VAL A 506 39.28 -13.48 9.31
N ARG A 507 38.01 -13.88 9.41
CA ARG A 507 37.59 -15.24 9.69
C ARG A 507 36.73 -15.75 8.54
N ILE A 508 36.95 -16.99 8.11
CA ILE A 508 36.17 -17.64 7.05
C ILE A 508 35.52 -18.90 7.64
N ASP A 509 34.21 -19.03 7.47
CA ASP A 509 33.38 -20.09 8.04
C ASP A 509 32.60 -20.82 6.93
N PRO A 510 32.89 -22.09 6.65
CA PRO A 510 32.05 -22.91 5.80
C PRO A 510 30.78 -23.35 6.56
N ALA A 511 29.79 -22.45 6.64
CA ALA A 511 28.55 -22.53 7.44
C ALA A 511 27.57 -23.68 7.08
N SER A 512 27.97 -24.67 6.27
CA SER A 512 27.16 -25.85 5.94
C SER A 512 27.84 -27.14 6.39
N LYS A 513 27.06 -28.09 6.93
CA LYS A 513 27.58 -29.37 7.45
C LYS A 513 27.00 -30.58 6.73
N PRO A 514 27.83 -31.58 6.38
CA PRO A 514 29.28 -31.51 6.26
C PRO A 514 29.69 -30.66 5.04
N SER A 515 30.61 -29.72 5.22
CA SER A 515 31.22 -28.99 4.11
C SER A 515 32.41 -29.78 3.57
N ASN A 516 32.32 -30.16 2.29
CA ASN A 516 33.44 -30.67 1.51
C ASN A 516 33.78 -29.62 0.46
N LEU A 517 34.56 -28.62 0.87
CA LEU A 517 35.00 -27.52 0.02
C LEU A 517 36.48 -27.70 -0.34
N VAL A 518 36.87 -27.31 -1.55
CA VAL A 518 38.28 -27.29 -1.95
C VAL A 518 38.73 -25.86 -2.19
N LEU A 519 39.66 -25.37 -1.37
CA LEU A 519 40.31 -24.07 -1.55
C LEU A 519 41.57 -24.24 -2.40
N HIS A 520 41.55 -23.66 -3.61
CA HIS A 520 42.65 -23.74 -4.58
C HIS A 520 43.63 -22.59 -4.45
N SER A 521 43.14 -21.39 -4.14
CA SER A 521 44.00 -20.23 -3.87
C SER A 521 43.26 -19.16 -3.09
N MET A 522 44.03 -18.33 -2.38
CA MET A 522 43.55 -17.14 -1.69
C MET A 522 44.55 -16.00 -1.98
N MET A 523 44.05 -14.86 -2.42
CA MET A 523 44.87 -13.71 -2.80
C MET A 523 44.34 -12.45 -2.12
N LEU A 524 45.21 -11.69 -1.46
CA LEU A 524 44.87 -10.41 -0.88
C LEU A 524 45.21 -9.29 -1.85
N ARG A 525 44.29 -8.35 -2.06
CA ARG A 525 44.50 -7.15 -2.88
C ARG A 525 44.66 -5.93 -1.97
N ARG A 526 45.73 -5.18 -2.13
CA ARG A 526 46.01 -3.93 -1.40
C ARG A 526 45.36 -2.71 -2.08
N GLN A 527 45.25 -1.61 -1.36
CA GLN A 527 44.69 -0.35 -1.86
C GLN A 527 45.49 0.27 -3.01
N ASP A 528 46.80 -0.01 -3.07
CA ASP A 528 47.68 0.39 -4.18
C ASP A 528 47.54 -0.50 -5.44
N GLY A 529 46.66 -1.51 -5.39
CA GLY A 529 46.42 -2.45 -6.48
C GLY A 529 47.34 -3.67 -6.49
N THR A 530 48.33 -3.76 -5.59
CA THR A 530 49.20 -4.94 -5.51
C THR A 530 48.42 -6.15 -4.97
N VAL A 531 48.80 -7.35 -5.44
CA VAL A 531 48.15 -8.62 -5.07
C VAL A 531 49.18 -9.56 -4.47
N ALA A 532 48.88 -10.10 -3.29
CA ALA A 532 49.71 -11.08 -2.59
C ALA A 532 48.97 -12.42 -2.47
N ALA A 533 49.53 -13.48 -3.07
CA ALA A 533 49.01 -14.82 -2.89
C ALA A 533 49.38 -15.34 -1.49
N LEU A 534 48.42 -15.94 -0.79
CA LEU A 534 48.64 -16.58 0.50
C LEU A 534 48.99 -18.05 0.28
N GLU A 535 50.01 -18.50 1.00
CA GLU A 535 50.31 -19.93 1.11
C GLU A 535 49.22 -20.60 1.96
N LEU A 536 48.37 -21.41 1.33
CA LEU A 536 47.25 -22.07 2.00
C LEU A 536 47.68 -22.94 3.18
N ALA A 537 48.88 -23.54 3.12
CA ALA A 537 49.46 -24.34 4.20
C ALA A 537 49.80 -23.54 5.46
N LYS A 538 49.88 -22.20 5.38
CA LYS A 538 50.14 -21.30 6.53
C LYS A 538 48.87 -20.76 7.16
N LEU A 539 47.70 -21.01 6.58
CA LEU A 539 46.42 -20.63 7.16
C LEU A 539 46.21 -21.39 8.47
N GLN A 540 45.61 -20.72 9.44
CA GLN A 540 45.33 -21.31 10.75
C GLN A 540 43.86 -21.73 10.80
N THR A 541 43.56 -22.87 11.41
CA THR A 541 42.17 -23.29 11.65
C THR A 541 41.88 -23.37 13.13
N ASN A 542 40.60 -23.35 13.50
CA ASN A 542 40.21 -23.88 14.79
C ASN A 542 40.21 -25.41 14.77
N GLY A 543 40.23 -26.02 15.96
CA GLY A 543 40.22 -27.48 16.11
C GLY A 543 38.97 -28.18 15.55
N GLU A 544 38.00 -27.43 15.03
CA GLU A 544 36.77 -27.93 14.43
C GLU A 544 36.83 -28.04 12.89
N LEU A 545 37.91 -27.55 12.28
CA LEU A 545 38.14 -27.58 10.83
C LEU A 545 39.50 -28.21 10.49
N ALA A 546 39.47 -29.30 9.74
CA ALA A 546 40.68 -29.95 9.23
C ALA A 546 41.00 -29.47 7.80
N MET A 547 42.27 -29.13 7.57
CA MET A 547 42.83 -28.79 6.26
C MET A 547 43.67 -29.95 5.75
N VAL A 548 43.25 -30.60 4.66
CA VAL A 548 43.99 -31.71 4.04
C VAL A 548 44.55 -31.25 2.71
N ALA A 549 45.88 -31.16 2.61
CA ALA A 549 46.56 -30.77 1.38
C ALA A 549 46.28 -31.77 0.25
N ARG A 550 46.10 -31.25 -0.96
CA ARG A 550 45.87 -32.03 -2.18
C ARG A 550 47.13 -32.04 -3.06
N PRO A 551 47.29 -33.06 -3.93
CA PRO A 551 48.41 -33.12 -4.89
C PRO A 551 48.43 -31.95 -5.89
N ASP A 552 47.27 -31.33 -6.16
CA ASP A 552 47.12 -30.19 -7.08
C ASP A 552 47.45 -28.84 -6.43
N GLY A 553 47.90 -28.83 -5.17
CA GLY A 553 48.23 -27.62 -4.40
C GLY A 553 47.02 -26.96 -3.72
N GLY A 554 45.80 -27.47 -3.93
CA GLY A 554 44.62 -27.06 -3.17
C GLY A 554 44.56 -27.68 -1.78
N VAL A 555 43.56 -27.27 -0.99
CA VAL A 555 43.31 -27.81 0.35
C VAL A 555 41.83 -28.19 0.48
N ASP A 556 41.57 -29.44 0.85
CA ASP A 556 40.24 -29.89 1.28
C ASP A 556 39.95 -29.33 2.68
N LEU A 557 38.86 -28.60 2.81
CA LEU A 557 38.34 -28.10 4.07
C LEU A 557 37.26 -29.08 4.57
N ARG A 558 37.48 -29.68 5.73
CA ARG A 558 36.57 -30.67 6.33
C ARG A 558 36.12 -30.21 7.71
N ALA A 559 34.88 -29.75 7.81
CA ALA A 559 34.29 -29.33 9.08
C ALA A 559 33.83 -30.53 9.92
N SER A 560 34.11 -30.49 11.22
CA SER A 560 33.74 -31.53 12.20
C SER A 560 32.98 -31.01 13.43
N GLY A 561 32.97 -29.69 13.67
CA GLY A 561 32.33 -29.05 14.83
C GLY A 561 31.16 -28.12 14.50
N GLN A 562 30.76 -27.26 15.44
CA GLN A 562 29.63 -26.31 15.33
C GLN A 562 30.00 -24.95 14.76
N ASP A 563 31.28 -24.59 14.77
CA ASP A 563 31.78 -23.27 14.38
C ASP A 563 33.11 -23.36 13.61
N PRO A 564 33.24 -24.17 12.54
CA PRO A 564 34.50 -24.36 11.83
C PRO A 564 35.00 -23.05 11.21
N HIS A 565 36.26 -22.67 11.40
CA HIS A 565 36.76 -21.47 10.73
C HIS A 565 38.27 -21.42 10.50
N ILE A 566 38.65 -20.60 9.52
CA ILE A 566 40.02 -20.32 9.09
C ILE A 566 40.39 -18.87 9.45
N TYR A 567 41.60 -18.67 9.93
CA TYR A 567 42.25 -17.40 10.16
C TYR A 567 43.48 -17.21 9.26
N LEU A 568 43.80 -15.96 9.01
CA LEU A 568 45.07 -15.58 8.41
C LEU A 568 46.24 -15.87 9.36
N PRO A 569 47.47 -16.06 8.84
CA PRO A 569 48.65 -16.25 9.66
C PRO A 569 48.82 -15.11 10.68
N LYS A 570 49.19 -15.44 11.91
CA LYS A 570 49.47 -14.44 12.94
C LYS A 570 50.57 -13.48 12.44
N GLY A 571 50.27 -12.18 12.41
CA GLY A 571 51.20 -11.14 11.95
C GLY A 571 51.04 -10.73 10.47
N THR A 572 50.02 -11.24 9.76
CA THR A 572 49.64 -10.66 8.46
C THR A 572 49.23 -9.20 8.64
N ASP A 573 49.92 -8.29 7.95
CA ASP A 573 49.56 -6.88 7.90
C ASP A 573 48.32 -6.70 7.02
N LEU A 574 47.23 -6.22 7.63
CA LEU A 574 45.94 -6.01 7.00
C LEU A 574 45.58 -4.52 6.86
N SER A 575 46.48 -3.63 7.24
CA SER A 575 46.19 -2.19 7.37
C SER A 575 45.87 -1.49 6.06
N ASP A 576 46.28 -2.06 4.93
CA ASP A 576 46.14 -1.51 3.57
C ASP A 576 45.40 -2.43 2.59
N ILE A 577 44.68 -3.45 3.09
CA ILE A 577 44.00 -4.44 2.24
C ILE A 577 42.65 -3.89 1.76
N ALA A 578 42.42 -3.93 0.45
CA ALA A 578 41.21 -3.49 -0.24
C ALA A 578 40.26 -4.65 -0.63
N GLY A 579 40.71 -5.90 -0.53
CA GLY A 579 39.86 -7.06 -0.77
C GLY A 579 40.62 -8.39 -0.78
N CYS A 580 39.87 -9.48 -0.99
CA CYS A 580 40.40 -10.82 -1.12
C CYS A 580 39.68 -11.59 -2.23
N THR A 581 40.45 -12.35 -3.00
CA THR A 581 39.95 -13.28 -4.02
C THR A 581 40.19 -14.72 -3.59
N PHE A 582 39.15 -15.53 -3.60
CA PHE A 582 39.22 -16.97 -3.32
C PHE A 582 38.97 -17.77 -4.59
N LYS A 583 39.70 -18.85 -4.80
CA LYS A 583 39.35 -19.87 -5.80
C LYS A 583 38.86 -21.13 -5.10
N LEU A 584 37.57 -21.45 -5.22
CA LEU A 584 36.93 -22.56 -4.49
C LEU A 584 36.25 -23.54 -5.45
N SER A 585 36.31 -24.84 -5.15
CA SER A 585 35.38 -25.84 -5.70
C SER A 585 34.32 -26.19 -4.67
N LEU A 586 33.06 -26.09 -5.08
CA LEU A 586 31.89 -26.17 -4.23
C LEU A 586 31.20 -27.55 -4.35
N PRO A 587 30.69 -28.13 -3.25
CA PRO A 587 29.97 -29.39 -3.31
C PRO A 587 28.65 -29.26 -4.10
N PRO A 588 28.23 -30.29 -4.86
CA PRO A 588 27.00 -30.25 -5.66
C PRO A 588 25.71 -30.09 -4.84
N SER A 589 25.76 -30.39 -3.53
CA SER A 589 24.63 -30.30 -2.61
C SER A 589 24.30 -28.87 -2.18
N GLY A 590 25.06 -27.87 -2.65
CA GLY A 590 24.97 -26.48 -2.20
C GLY A 590 25.56 -26.27 -0.80
N GLY A 591 25.63 -25.01 -0.37
CA GLY A 591 26.10 -24.64 0.96
C GLY A 591 26.30 -23.15 1.15
N ASN A 592 26.82 -22.79 2.33
CA ASN A 592 27.11 -21.40 2.71
C ASN A 592 28.57 -21.26 3.11
N LEU A 593 29.17 -20.14 2.74
CA LEU A 593 30.48 -19.66 3.17
C LEU A 593 30.30 -18.26 3.77
N GLU A 594 30.54 -18.09 5.05
CA GLU A 594 30.45 -16.82 5.75
C GLU A 594 31.85 -16.28 6.01
N ILE A 595 32.05 -14.97 5.85
CA ILE A 595 33.33 -14.31 6.05
C ILE A 595 33.11 -13.16 7.02
N PHE A 596 33.78 -13.21 8.16
CA PHE A 596 33.66 -12.22 9.22
C PHE A 596 34.90 -11.34 9.26
N PHE A 597 34.67 -10.05 9.45
CA PHE A 597 35.70 -9.03 9.59
C PHE A 597 35.75 -8.55 11.04
N ASP A 598 36.97 -8.42 11.58
CA ASP A 598 37.21 -7.81 12.89
C ASP A 598 37.91 -6.47 12.72
N TYR A 599 37.24 -5.40 13.14
CA TYR A 599 37.75 -4.02 13.12
C TYR A 599 38.28 -3.56 14.50
N GLY A 600 38.42 -4.48 15.46
CA GLY A 600 38.89 -4.23 16.83
C GLY A 600 37.84 -4.45 17.91
N ASN A 601 36.63 -4.87 17.56
CA ASN A 601 35.53 -5.18 18.48
C ASN A 601 35.22 -6.70 18.54
N GLY A 602 36.05 -7.53 17.89
CA GLY A 602 35.77 -8.96 17.68
C GLY A 602 34.92 -9.22 16.44
N PHE A 603 34.70 -10.49 16.13
CA PHE A 603 33.85 -10.89 15.01
C PHE A 603 32.37 -10.68 15.35
N THR A 604 31.74 -9.68 14.73
CA THR A 604 30.31 -9.42 14.86
C THR A 604 29.59 -9.76 13.56
N ARG A 605 28.28 -10.01 13.63
CA ARG A 605 27.45 -10.20 12.42
C ARG A 605 27.36 -8.94 11.55
N GLU A 606 27.61 -7.77 12.12
CA GLU A 606 27.63 -6.50 11.38
C GLU A 606 28.83 -6.40 10.42
N GLY A 607 29.93 -7.11 10.72
CA GLY A 607 31.10 -7.23 9.85
C GLY A 607 31.12 -8.51 9.00
N MET A 608 29.96 -9.12 8.70
CA MET A 608 29.88 -10.42 8.01
C MET A 608 29.48 -10.27 6.53
N VAL A 609 30.13 -11.04 5.65
CA VAL A 609 29.74 -11.28 4.25
C VAL A 609 29.40 -12.75 4.08
N GLY A 610 28.14 -13.05 3.78
CA GLY A 610 27.69 -14.42 3.50
C GLY A 610 27.65 -14.71 2.00
N ILE A 611 28.23 -15.83 1.57
CA ILE A 611 28.17 -16.35 0.21
C ILE A 611 27.40 -17.67 0.25
N ALA A 612 26.15 -17.64 -0.21
CA ALA A 612 25.36 -18.85 -0.48
C ALA A 612 25.64 -19.32 -1.92
N TYR A 613 25.75 -20.63 -2.14
CA TYR A 613 26.06 -21.22 -3.44
C TYR A 613 25.25 -22.47 -3.79
#